data_AF-A0A7J4RTB1-F1
#
_entry.id   AF-A0A7J4RTB1-F1
#
_cell.length_a   1.000
_cell.length_b   1.000
_cell.length_c   1.000
_cell.angle_alpha   90.00
_cell.angle_beta   90.00
_cell.angle_gamma   90.00
#
_symmetry.space_group_name_H-M   'P 1'
#
loop_
_entity.id
_entity.type
_entity.pdbx_description
1 polymer ?
#
loop_
_entity_poly.entity_id
_entity_poly.type
_entity_poly.pdbx_seq_one_letter_code
_entity_poly.pdbx_strand_id
1 'polypeptide(L)'
;MLSTPILLQIRKIVFDKFNETNLRFTNDEIFEILKTQDIAKSLTIDDMKPFFDKLHQDRFLRPIAQNFTTQWFKLFGEVEKINCYSCNNEIHVGKLEERTCPSCKASI
;
A
#
# COMPACT_ATOMS: atom_id res chain seq x y z
N MET A 1 6.03 -16.08 -1.04
CA MET A 1 6.71 -14.81 -0.69
C MET A 1 5.90 -13.67 -1.29
N LEU A 2 5.65 -12.58 -0.57
CA LEU A 2 4.94 -11.42 -1.11
C LEU A 2 5.79 -10.70 -2.16
N SER A 3 5.17 -10.27 -3.27
CA SER A 3 5.85 -9.51 -4.32
C SER A 3 6.12 -8.08 -3.84
N THR A 4 7.37 -7.78 -3.48
CA THR A 4 7.81 -6.42 -3.13
C THR A 4 7.39 -5.38 -4.17
N PRO A 5 7.49 -5.63 -5.49
CA PRO A 5 6.99 -4.70 -6.51
C PRO A 5 5.52 -4.30 -6.33
N ILE A 6 4.61 -5.26 -6.07
CA ILE A 6 3.18 -4.97 -5.89
C ILE A 6 2.94 -4.12 -4.64
N LEU A 7 3.62 -4.44 -3.54
CA LEU A 7 3.52 -3.67 -2.30
C LEU A 7 3.93 -2.20 -2.50
N LEU A 8 5.03 -1.97 -3.22
CA LEU A 8 5.49 -0.61 -3.54
C LEU A 8 4.49 0.14 -4.42
N GLN A 9 3.84 -0.55 -5.35
CA GLN A 9 2.85 0.07 -6.25
C GLN A 9 1.55 0.42 -5.51
N ILE A 10 1.08 -0.43 -4.60
CA ILE A 10 -0.06 -0.09 -3.73
C ILE A 10 0.25 1.18 -2.93
N ARG A 11 1.43 1.24 -2.30
CA ARG A 11 1.86 2.42 -1.52
C ARG A 11 1.88 3.70 -2.35
N LYS A 12 2.36 3.62 -3.59
CA LYS A 12 2.35 4.73 -4.55
C LYS A 12 0.93 5.16 -4.93
N ILE A 13 0.06 4.21 -5.29
CA ILE A 13 -1.34 4.51 -5.64
C ILE A 13 -2.04 5.24 -4.48
N VAL A 14 -1.83 4.76 -3.26
CA VAL A 14 -2.37 5.40 -2.06
C VAL A 14 -1.85 6.83 -1.88
N PHE A 15 -0.55 7.06 -2.06
CA PHE A 15 0.02 8.39 -2.02
C PHE A 15 -0.57 9.31 -3.11
N ASP A 16 -0.70 8.82 -4.34
CA ASP A 16 -1.13 9.63 -5.48
C ASP A 16 -2.64 9.95 -5.46
N LYS A 17 -3.47 9.10 -4.86
CA LYS A 17 -4.95 9.17 -4.99
C LYS A 17 -5.73 9.21 -3.69
N PHE A 18 -5.15 8.74 -2.59
CA PHE A 18 -5.87 8.48 -1.33
C PHE A 18 -5.14 9.05 -0.10
N ASN A 19 -4.23 10.01 -0.29
CA ASN A 19 -3.36 10.54 0.76
C ASN A 19 -4.01 11.60 1.67
N GLU A 20 -5.30 11.45 1.92
CA GLU A 20 -6.03 12.27 2.89
C GLU A 20 -6.59 11.35 3.97
N THR A 21 -6.30 11.66 5.23
CA THR A 21 -6.61 10.78 6.38
C THR A 21 -8.11 10.55 6.60
N ASN A 22 -8.95 11.46 6.10
CA ASN A 22 -10.40 11.36 6.18
C ASN A 22 -11.03 10.54 5.05
N LEU A 23 -10.33 10.40 3.91
CA LEU A 23 -10.81 9.61 2.79
C LEU A 23 -10.82 8.11 3.15
N ARG A 24 -11.81 7.42 2.60
CA ARG A 24 -11.89 5.96 2.61
C ARG A 24 -11.69 5.45 1.20
N PHE A 25 -11.10 4.28 1.09
CA PHE A 25 -10.93 3.58 -0.19
C PHE A 25 -11.04 2.07 0.03
N THR A 26 -11.19 1.30 -1.03
CA THR A 26 -11.28 -0.16 -0.96
C THR A 26 -10.07 -0.86 -1.58
N ASN A 27 -9.86 -2.12 -1.22
CA ASN A 27 -8.96 -2.99 -1.96
C ASN A 27 -9.36 -3.12 -3.44
N ASP A 28 -10.67 -3.12 -3.76
CA ASP A 28 -11.15 -3.19 -5.14
C ASP A 28 -10.67 -1.99 -5.96
N GLU A 29 -10.80 -0.76 -5.44
CA GLU A 29 -10.35 0.46 -6.14
C GLU A 29 -8.85 0.41 -6.45
N ILE A 30 -8.03 -0.01 -5.48
CA ILE A 30 -6.58 -0.19 -5.68
C ILE A 30 -6.31 -1.30 -6.70
N PHE A 31 -7.02 -2.42 -6.61
CA PHE A 31 -6.83 -3.57 -7.48
C PHE A 31 -7.19 -3.25 -8.94
N GLU A 32 -8.27 -2.51 -9.19
CA GLU A 32 -8.61 -2.03 -10.53
C GLU A 32 -7.48 -1.18 -11.13
N ILE A 33 -6.92 -0.25 -10.35
CA ILE A 33 -5.80 0.59 -10.82
C ILE A 33 -4.58 -0.28 -11.17
N LEU A 34 -4.24 -1.26 -10.34
CA LEU A 34 -3.13 -2.18 -10.62
C LEU A 34 -3.35 -3.00 -11.90
N LYS A 35 -4.59 -3.42 -12.18
CA LYS A 35 -4.93 -4.11 -13.44
C LYS A 35 -4.79 -3.20 -14.65
N THR A 36 -5.21 -1.94 -14.55
CA THR A 36 -5.06 -0.96 -15.65
C THR A 36 -3.59 -0.66 -15.98
N GLN A 37 -2.68 -0.86 -15.02
CA GLN A 37 -1.23 -0.69 -15.20
C GLN A 37 -0.51 -1.97 -15.64
N ASP A 38 -1.24 -3.06 -15.92
CA ASP A 38 -0.67 -4.37 -16.26
C ASP A 38 0.18 -5.04 -15.17
N ILE A 39 0.00 -4.64 -13.91
CA ILE A 39 0.81 -5.12 -12.78
C ILE A 39 0.17 -6.34 -12.11
N ALA A 40 -1.16 -6.38 -12.08
CA ALA A 40 -1.94 -7.39 -11.36
C ALA A 40 -2.96 -8.12 -12.24
N LYS A 41 -2.78 -8.14 -13.57
CA LYS A 41 -3.75 -8.76 -14.50
C LYS A 41 -3.99 -10.25 -14.27
N SER A 42 -2.98 -10.98 -13.77
CA SER A 42 -3.07 -12.41 -13.49
C SER A 42 -3.58 -12.74 -12.08
N LEU A 43 -3.79 -11.72 -11.25
CA LEU A 43 -4.21 -11.89 -9.86
C LEU A 43 -5.73 -11.80 -9.76
N THR A 44 -6.26 -12.32 -8.65
CA THR A 44 -7.64 -12.13 -8.20
C THR A 44 -7.67 -11.21 -6.99
N ILE A 45 -8.86 -10.77 -6.56
CA ILE A 45 -9.00 -9.95 -5.36
C ILE A 45 -8.55 -10.70 -4.09
N ASP A 46 -8.72 -12.02 -4.05
CA ASP A 46 -8.28 -12.85 -2.93
C ASP A 46 -6.74 -12.90 -2.82
N ASP A 47 -6.05 -12.92 -3.96
CA ASP A 47 -4.58 -12.85 -4.01
C ASP A 47 -4.03 -11.52 -3.46
N MET A 48 -4.88 -10.48 -3.43
CA MET A 48 -4.48 -9.17 -2.91
C MET A 48 -4.48 -9.09 -1.38
N LYS A 49 -5.22 -9.97 -0.70
CA LYS A 49 -5.40 -9.93 0.76
C LYS A 49 -4.08 -9.87 1.55
N PRO A 50 -3.08 -10.73 1.26
CA PRO A 50 -1.81 -10.70 1.98
C PRO A 50 -1.06 -9.36 1.90
N PHE A 51 -1.21 -8.61 0.81
CA PHE A 51 -0.59 -7.29 0.68
C PHE A 51 -1.23 -6.27 1.61
N PHE A 52 -2.56 -6.24 1.68
CA PHE A 52 -3.28 -5.34 2.59
C PHE A 52 -3.07 -5.71 4.06
N ASP A 53 -3.00 -7.01 4.38
CA ASP A 53 -2.66 -7.47 5.72
C ASP A 53 -1.26 -6.98 6.14
N LYS A 54 -0.29 -7.04 5.23
CA LYS A 54 1.07 -6.52 5.47
C LYS A 54 1.07 -5.00 5.68
N LEU A 55 0.37 -4.24 4.84
CA LEU A 55 0.26 -2.78 4.98
C LEU A 55 -0.43 -2.38 6.29
N HIS A 56 -1.37 -3.18 6.76
CA HIS A 56 -1.98 -2.98 8.07
C HIS A 56 -0.99 -3.21 9.21
N GLN A 57 -0.25 -4.33 9.16
CA GLN A 57 0.80 -4.64 10.14
C GLN A 57 1.88 -3.56 10.21
N ASP A 58 2.25 -2.99 9.07
CA ASP A 58 3.26 -1.93 8.98
C ASP A 58 2.75 -0.57 9.52
N ARG A 59 1.45 -0.46 9.84
CA ARG A 59 0.74 0.76 10.23
C ARG A 59 0.62 1.80 9.10
N PHE A 60 0.57 1.33 7.85
CA PHE A 60 0.30 2.18 6.68
C PHE A 60 -1.18 2.55 6.60
N LEU A 61 -2.05 1.54 6.65
CA LEU A 61 -3.49 1.66 6.54
C LEU A 61 -4.21 0.82 7.60
N ARG A 62 -5.46 1.16 7.89
CA ARG A 62 -6.31 0.44 8.83
C ARG A 62 -7.62 0.01 8.16
N PRO A 63 -8.02 -1.26 8.31
CA PRO A 63 -9.35 -1.69 7.90
C PRO A 63 -10.40 -1.00 8.78
N ILE A 64 -11.53 -0.60 8.18
CA ILE A 64 -12.63 0.08 8.90
C ILE A 64 -13.99 -0.60 8.72
N ALA A 65 -14.17 -1.39 7.65
CA ALA A 65 -15.36 -2.18 7.39
C ALA A 65 -15.05 -3.24 6.32
N GLN A 66 -15.84 -4.32 6.28
CA GLN A 66 -15.72 -5.38 5.29
C GLN A 66 -17.11 -5.86 4.83
N ASN A 67 -17.22 -6.26 3.57
CA ASN A 67 -18.36 -6.95 2.99
C ASN A 67 -17.84 -7.94 1.94
N PHE A 68 -17.97 -9.24 2.20
CA PHE A 68 -17.32 -10.30 1.40
C PHE A 68 -15.82 -10.03 1.20
N THR A 69 -15.34 -9.94 -0.04
CA THR A 69 -13.95 -9.67 -0.40
C THR A 69 -13.60 -8.19 -0.38
N THR A 70 -14.60 -7.29 -0.36
CA THR A 70 -14.38 -5.85 -0.29
C THR A 70 -14.05 -5.43 1.14
N GLN A 71 -12.88 -4.83 1.32
CA GLN A 71 -12.41 -4.25 2.57
C GLN A 71 -12.24 -2.74 2.38
N TRP A 72 -12.87 -1.96 3.24
CA TRP A 72 -12.67 -0.52 3.31
C TRP A 72 -11.51 -0.19 4.24
N PHE A 73 -10.70 0.77 3.83
CA PHE A 73 -9.54 1.26 4.54
C PHE A 73 -9.58 2.76 4.76
N LYS A 74 -8.86 3.20 5.78
CA LYS A 74 -8.37 4.57 5.96
C LYS A 74 -6.88 4.53 6.25
N LEU A 75 -6.20 5.65 6.07
CA LEU A 75 -4.82 5.76 6.51
C LEU A 75 -4.74 5.89 8.04
N PHE A 76 -3.63 5.43 8.61
CA PHE A 76 -3.27 5.77 9.99
C PHE A 76 -2.82 7.23 10.11
N GLY A 77 -2.16 7.75 9.08
CA GLY A 77 -1.71 9.13 8.95
C GLY A 77 -1.33 9.42 7.49
N GLU A 78 -0.93 10.65 7.18
CA GLU A 78 -0.46 10.99 5.83
C GLU A 78 0.76 10.14 5.43
N VAL A 79 0.86 9.89 4.13
CA VAL A 79 1.95 9.21 3.46
C VAL A 79 2.92 10.24 2.93
N GLU A 80 4.20 10.01 3.20
CA GLU A 80 5.32 10.82 2.75
C GLU A 80 6.06 10.12 1.62
N LYS A 81 6.63 10.93 0.74
CA LYS A 81 7.52 10.48 -0.34
C LYS A 81 8.97 10.70 0.09
N ILE A 82 9.75 9.63 0.12
CA ILE A 82 11.15 9.64 0.60
C ILE A 82 12.03 8.90 -0.41
N ASN A 83 13.25 9.37 -0.62
CA ASN A 83 14.25 8.63 -1.39
C ASN A 83 15.11 7.79 -0.43
N CYS A 84 15.12 6.47 -0.62
CA CYS A 84 15.98 5.60 0.16
C CYS A 84 17.42 5.65 -0.37
N TYR A 85 18.37 6.16 0.42
CA TYR A 85 19.77 6.26 0.02
C TYR A 85 20.46 4.92 -0.23
N SER A 86 19.98 3.82 0.37
CA SER A 86 20.62 2.51 0.24
C SER A 86 20.28 1.80 -1.07
N CYS A 87 19.06 1.95 -1.59
CA CYS A 87 18.64 1.32 -2.85
C CYS A 87 18.25 2.31 -3.95
N ASN A 88 18.40 3.61 -3.67
CA ASN A 88 18.08 4.74 -4.55
C ASN A 88 16.65 4.72 -5.12
N ASN A 89 15.72 4.08 -4.41
CA ASN A 89 14.32 4.02 -4.81
C ASN A 89 13.53 5.14 -4.12
N GLU A 90 12.61 5.74 -4.86
CA GLU A 90 11.54 6.54 -4.29
C GLU A 90 10.53 5.61 -3.60
N ILE A 91 10.26 5.85 -2.33
CA ILE A 91 9.37 5.05 -1.50
C ILE A 91 8.31 5.93 -0.84
N HIS A 92 7.14 5.35 -0.65
CA HIS A 92 5.99 5.99 -0.04
C HIS A 92 5.73 5.33 1.32
N VAL A 93 5.88 6.09 2.40
CA VAL A 93 5.87 5.58 3.78
C VAL A 93 4.94 6.45 4.62
N GLY A 94 4.06 5.81 5.40
CA GLY A 94 3.17 6.48 6.33
C GLY A 94 3.97 7.12 7.46
N LYS A 95 3.57 8.31 7.91
CA LYS A 95 4.21 9.03 9.02
C LYS A 95 4.33 8.25 10.33
N LEU A 96 3.45 7.27 10.53
CA LEU A 96 3.35 6.46 11.75
C LEU A 96 3.95 5.05 11.60
N GLU A 97 4.50 4.72 10.44
CA GLU A 97 5.21 3.46 10.21
C GLU A 97 6.63 3.51 10.78
N GLU A 98 7.25 2.34 10.93
CA GLU A 98 8.70 2.29 11.17
C GLU A 98 9.45 2.90 9.98
N ARG A 99 10.48 3.70 10.26
CA ARG A 99 11.32 4.37 9.25
C ARG A 99 12.32 3.38 8.66
N THR A 100 11.79 2.38 7.95
CA THR A 100 12.54 1.33 7.26
C THR A 100 12.05 1.19 5.83
N CYS A 101 12.99 1.12 4.89
CA CYS A 101 12.70 0.97 3.47
C CYS A 101 11.96 -0.35 3.21
N PRO A 102 10.74 -0.33 2.64
CA PRO A 102 10.00 -1.56 2.37
C PRO A 102 10.69 -2.46 1.34
N SER A 103 11.54 -1.88 0.47
CA SER A 103 12.28 -2.58 -0.58
C SER A 103 13.55 -3.27 -0.07
N CYS A 104 14.48 -2.52 0.55
CA CYS A 104 15.80 -3.04 0.94
C CYS A 104 16.01 -3.24 2.45
N LYS A 105 15.01 -2.90 3.28
CA LYS A 105 15.05 -2.99 4.76
C LYS A 105 16.08 -2.11 5.46
N ALA A 106 16.72 -1.17 4.76
CA ALA A 106 17.57 -0.16 5.37
C ALA A 106 16.75 0.89 6.13
N SER A 107 17.34 1.52 7.15
CA SER A 107 16.75 2.70 7.80
C SER A 107 16.64 3.86 6.80
N ILE A 108 15.59 4.67 6.93
CA ILE A 108 15.32 5.85 6.08
C ILE A 108 15.04 7.11 6.90
#